data_AF-A0A8T1TV81-F1
#
_entry.id   AF-A0A8T1TV81-F1
#
_cell.length_a   1.000
_cell.length_b   1.000
_cell.length_c   1.000
_cell.angle_alpha   90.00
_cell.angle_beta   90.00
_cell.angle_gamma   90.00
#
_symmetry.space_group_name_H-M   'P 1'
#
loop_
_entity.id
_entity.type
_entity.pdbx_description
1 polymer ?
#
loop_
_entity_poly.entity_id
_entity_poly.type
_entity_poly.pdbx_seq_one_letter_code
_entity_poly.pdbx_strand_id
1 'polypeptide(L)'
;MSIKSFAHLLDILAPRLEVDERQSSNSSGEEPISPCIMLMATLRYLSGGSYLDIHRTVDSDSEKEVVMADFRAISSGGVMNGCVGCVDGWLCRIKSPSARDAGDVGTGKYFSGHYCCPGINVQGECDAHCRFPGSTNDA
;
A
#
# COMPACT_ATOMS: atom_id res chain seq x y z
N MET A 1 -15.14 -7.31 8.42
CA MET A 1 -15.35 -6.07 9.21
C MET A 1 -16.54 -5.31 8.61
N SER A 2 -17.39 -4.69 9.42
CA SER A 2 -18.52 -3.88 8.89
C SER A 2 -18.05 -2.48 8.48
N ILE A 3 -18.78 -1.81 7.58
CA ILE A 3 -18.47 -0.43 7.17
C ILE A 3 -18.50 0.55 8.36
N LYS A 4 -19.41 0.34 9.31
CA LYS A 4 -19.51 1.16 10.54
C LYS A 4 -18.29 0.98 11.43
N SER A 5 -17.82 -0.25 11.58
CA SER A 5 -16.61 -0.56 12.35
C SER A 5 -15.37 0.02 11.69
N PHE A 6 -15.29 -0.04 10.36
CA PHE A 6 -14.19 0.55 9.60
C PHE A 6 -14.15 2.07 9.74
N ALA A 7 -15.29 2.75 9.53
CA ALA A 7 -15.37 4.20 9.67
C ALA A 7 -14.97 4.65 11.08
N HIS A 8 -15.45 3.95 12.11
CA HIS A 8 -15.06 4.26 13.49
C HIS A 8 -13.56 4.08 13.75
N LEU A 9 -12.96 3.01 13.20
CA LEU A 9 -11.51 2.79 13.31
C LEU A 9 -10.71 3.85 12.53
N LEU A 10 -11.21 4.25 11.36
CA LEU A 10 -10.62 5.32 10.56
C LEU A 10 -10.60 6.64 11.32
N ASP A 11 -11.70 7.03 11.97
CA ASP A 11 -11.75 8.27 12.77
C ASP A 11 -10.72 8.27 13.91
N ILE A 12 -10.48 7.12 14.52
CA ILE A 12 -9.50 6.98 15.62
C ILE A 12 -8.06 7.09 15.10
N LEU A 13 -7.79 6.54 13.91
CA LEU A 13 -6.44 6.39 13.39
C LEU A 13 -6.03 7.50 12.43
N ALA A 14 -6.97 8.17 11.75
CA ALA A 14 -6.67 9.18 10.74
C ALA A 14 -5.67 10.26 11.20
N PRO A 15 -5.80 10.86 12.40
CA PRO A 15 -4.84 11.87 12.88
C PRO A 15 -3.42 11.34 13.09
N ARG A 16 -3.23 10.01 13.15
CA ARG A 16 -1.92 9.35 13.27
C ARG A 16 -1.39 8.81 11.95
N LEU A 17 -2.26 8.69 10.96
CA LEU A 17 -1.94 8.20 9.62
C LEU A 17 -1.67 9.35 8.66
N GLU A 18 -2.21 10.54 8.92
CA GLU A 18 -1.93 11.74 8.15
C GLU A 18 -0.42 11.96 8.01
N VAL A 19 0.03 12.11 6.77
CA VAL A 19 1.42 12.40 6.40
C VAL A 19 1.52 13.88 6.05
N ASP A 20 2.67 14.48 6.34
CA ASP A 20 2.95 15.87 5.98
C ASP A 20 2.87 16.05 4.45
N GLU A 21 1.86 16.80 3.99
CA GLU A 21 1.60 17.09 2.58
C GLU A 21 2.81 17.71 1.89
N ARG A 22 3.50 18.63 2.56
CA ARG A 22 4.66 19.32 2.01
C ARG A 22 5.81 18.33 1.82
N GLN A 23 5.99 17.40 2.75
CA GLN A 23 6.99 16.34 2.60
C GLN A 23 6.65 15.38 1.46
N SER A 24 5.36 15.02 1.29
CA SER A 24 4.90 14.21 0.14
C SER A 24 5.22 14.91 -1.17
N SER A 25 4.77 16.16 -1.35
CA SER A 25 4.99 16.93 -2.58
C SER A 25 6.48 17.13 -2.89
N ASN A 26 7.33 17.31 -1.88
CA ASN A 26 8.77 17.44 -2.10
C ASN A 26 9.44 16.15 -2.59
N SER A 27 8.85 14.98 -2.27
CA SER A 27 9.41 13.67 -2.59
C SER A 27 8.94 13.15 -3.95
N SER A 28 7.65 13.23 -4.24
CA SER A 28 7.01 12.63 -5.42
C SER A 28 6.29 13.63 -6.32
N GLY A 29 6.00 14.85 -5.82
CA GLY A 29 5.12 15.80 -6.51
C GLY A 29 3.63 15.49 -6.39
N GLU A 30 3.26 14.43 -5.66
CA GLU A 30 1.90 13.92 -5.53
C GLU A 30 1.30 14.19 -4.13
N GLU A 31 -0.04 14.17 -4.05
CA GLU A 31 -0.76 14.24 -2.78
C GLU A 31 -0.49 12.99 -1.92
N PRO A 32 -0.48 13.11 -0.57
CA PRO A 32 -0.32 11.94 0.29
C PRO A 32 -1.44 10.92 0.12
N ILE A 33 -1.09 9.64 0.29
CA ILE A 33 -2.07 8.56 0.38
C ILE A 33 -3.07 8.88 1.50
N SER A 34 -4.37 8.85 1.19
CA SER A 34 -5.38 9.14 2.20
C SER A 34 -5.37 8.11 3.35
N PRO A 35 -5.63 8.52 4.60
CA PRO A 35 -5.71 7.61 5.76
C PRO A 35 -6.66 6.42 5.57
N CYS A 36 -7.72 6.61 4.77
CA CYS A 36 -8.66 5.54 4.42
C CYS A 36 -7.97 4.40 3.67
N ILE A 37 -7.21 4.75 2.61
CA ILE A 37 -6.47 3.81 1.78
C ILE A 37 -5.40 3.10 2.63
N MET A 38 -4.66 3.86 3.44
CA MET A 38 -3.62 3.35 4.33
C MET A 38 -4.18 2.32 5.33
N LEU A 39 -5.33 2.62 5.95
CA LEU A 39 -5.99 1.72 6.89
C LEU A 39 -6.53 0.47 6.18
N MET A 40 -7.13 0.61 5.00
CA MET A 40 -7.59 -0.54 4.22
C MET A 40 -6.44 -1.49 3.87
N ALA A 41 -5.34 -0.95 3.34
CA ALA A 41 -4.16 -1.74 2.97
C ALA A 41 -3.55 -2.44 4.20
N THR A 42 -3.48 -1.75 5.33
CA THR A 42 -2.96 -2.31 6.58
C THR A 42 -3.85 -3.42 7.13
N LEU A 43 -5.17 -3.24 7.16
CA LEU A 43 -6.09 -4.27 7.64
C LEU A 43 -6.10 -5.48 6.72
N ARG A 44 -5.95 -5.28 5.40
CA ARG A 44 -5.77 -6.35 4.44
C ARG A 44 -4.52 -7.16 4.78
N TYR A 45 -3.38 -6.50 4.98
CA TYR A 45 -2.14 -7.15 5.39
C TYR A 45 -2.29 -7.91 6.71
N LEU A 46 -2.79 -7.25 7.77
CA LEU A 46 -2.98 -7.88 9.09
C LEU A 46 -3.98 -9.04 9.08
N SER A 47 -4.92 -9.05 8.13
CA SER A 47 -5.84 -10.17 7.91
C SER A 47 -5.20 -11.39 7.23
N GLY A 48 -3.88 -11.34 6.98
CA GLY A 48 -3.14 -12.39 6.30
C GLY A 48 -3.02 -12.18 4.79
N GLY A 49 -3.26 -10.96 4.29
CA GLY A 49 -2.98 -10.62 2.90
C GLY A 49 -1.49 -10.81 2.59
N SER A 50 -1.17 -11.76 1.73
CA SER A 50 0.20 -12.06 1.31
C SER A 50 0.68 -11.10 0.23
N TYR A 51 1.99 -10.86 0.15
CA TYR A 51 2.61 -10.25 -1.04
C TYR A 51 2.46 -11.16 -2.29
N LEU A 52 2.11 -12.45 -2.09
CA LEU A 52 1.72 -13.39 -3.15
C LEU A 52 0.22 -13.32 -3.47
N ASP A 53 -0.57 -12.61 -2.65
CA ASP A 53 -1.99 -12.31 -2.92
C ASP A 53 -2.15 -11.02 -3.76
N ILE A 54 -1.04 -10.31 -4.07
CA ILE A 54 -0.91 -9.77 -5.41
C ILE A 54 -0.85 -11.00 -6.29
N HIS A 55 -2.04 -11.48 -6.66
CA HIS A 55 -2.19 -12.12 -7.93
C HIS A 55 -1.31 -11.32 -8.88
N ARG A 56 -0.42 -11.97 -9.63
CA ARG A 56 -0.06 -11.41 -10.92
C ARG A 56 -1.38 -10.88 -11.46
N THR A 57 -1.53 -9.55 -11.51
CA THR A 57 -2.83 -8.91 -11.74
C THR A 57 -3.44 -9.36 -13.07
N VAL A 58 -2.60 -10.04 -13.84
CA VAL A 58 -2.71 -10.59 -15.16
C VAL A 58 -1.78 -11.82 -15.24
N ASP A 59 -2.35 -13.03 -15.18
CA ASP A 59 -1.57 -14.29 -15.25
C ASP A 59 -1.38 -14.75 -16.71
N SER A 60 -2.22 -14.23 -17.61
CA SER A 60 -2.17 -14.47 -19.06
C SER A 60 -1.88 -13.19 -19.85
N ASP A 61 -1.33 -13.35 -21.05
CA ASP A 61 -1.09 -12.20 -21.94
C ASP A 61 -2.40 -11.52 -22.38
N SER A 62 -3.49 -12.27 -22.48
CA SER A 62 -4.82 -11.70 -22.75
C SER A 62 -5.34 -10.82 -21.61
N GLU A 63 -5.06 -11.15 -20.35
CA GLU A 63 -5.43 -10.29 -19.21
C GLU A 63 -4.54 -9.04 -19.15
N LYS A 64 -3.25 -9.18 -19.46
CA LYS A 64 -2.32 -8.04 -19.60
C LYS A 64 -2.83 -7.03 -20.59
N GLU A 65 -3.27 -7.48 -21.77
CA GLU A 65 -3.79 -6.60 -22.81
C GLU A 65 -5.01 -5.81 -22.35
N VAL A 66 -5.90 -6.42 -21.57
CA VAL A 66 -7.08 -5.73 -21.00
C VAL A 66 -6.64 -4.63 -20.03
N VAL A 67 -5.80 -4.95 -19.04
CA VAL A 67 -5.39 -3.96 -18.03
C VAL A 67 -4.53 -2.86 -18.67
N MET A 68 -3.64 -3.19 -19.62
CA MET A 68 -2.87 -2.22 -20.37
C MET A 68 -3.75 -1.29 -21.22
N ALA A 69 -4.85 -1.80 -21.78
CA ALA A 69 -5.81 -0.99 -22.52
C ALA A 69 -6.49 0.03 -21.59
N ASP A 70 -6.85 -0.38 -20.37
CA ASP A 70 -7.48 0.50 -19.39
C ASP A 70 -6.52 1.62 -18.94
N PHE A 71 -5.25 1.30 -18.65
CA PHE A 71 -4.23 2.32 -18.35
C PHE A 71 -3.95 3.23 -19.55
N ARG A 72 -3.89 2.68 -20.76
CA ARG A 72 -3.73 3.46 -21.98
C ARG A 72 -4.88 4.44 -22.19
N ALA A 73 -6.11 4.07 -21.83
CA ALA A 73 -7.30 4.90 -22.00
C ALA A 73 -7.27 6.16 -21.12
N ILE A 74 -6.64 6.09 -19.93
CA ILE A 74 -6.48 7.22 -19.00
C ILE A 74 -5.13 7.96 -19.16
N SER A 75 -4.28 7.49 -20.07
CA SER A 75 -2.90 7.97 -20.25
C SER A 75 -2.84 9.31 -20.98
N SER A 76 -2.19 10.30 -20.37
CA SER A 76 -1.83 11.55 -21.06
C SER A 76 -0.49 11.40 -21.78
N GLY A 77 -0.43 11.73 -23.07
CA GLY A 77 0.80 11.62 -23.87
C GLY A 77 1.34 10.20 -24.04
N GLY A 78 0.56 9.17 -23.68
CA GLY A 78 0.99 7.78 -23.74
C GLY A 78 1.93 7.36 -22.60
N VAL A 79 2.06 8.16 -21.54
CA VAL A 79 3.00 7.90 -20.42
C VAL A 79 2.73 6.58 -19.68
N MET A 80 1.47 6.14 -19.61
CA MET A 80 1.05 4.89 -18.97
C MET A 80 0.87 3.72 -19.96
N ASN A 81 1.39 3.83 -21.18
CA ASN A 81 1.25 2.75 -22.16
C ASN A 81 2.04 1.51 -21.72
N GLY A 82 1.36 0.37 -21.60
CA GLY A 82 1.96 -0.89 -21.15
C GLY A 82 1.98 -1.08 -19.63
N CYS A 83 1.43 -0.14 -18.86
CA CYS A 83 1.22 -0.33 -17.43
C CYS A 83 0.15 -1.40 -17.16
N VAL A 84 0.39 -2.27 -16.18
CA VAL A 84 -0.55 -3.32 -15.72
C VAL A 84 -0.99 -3.13 -14.27
N GLY A 85 -0.53 -2.05 -13.64
CA GLY A 85 -0.82 -1.71 -12.26
C GLY A 85 -0.11 -0.43 -11.87
N CYS A 86 -0.63 0.25 -10.85
CA CYS A 86 0.01 1.36 -10.18
C CYS A 86 0.31 0.94 -8.74
N VAL A 87 1.59 1.00 -8.35
CA VAL A 87 2.05 0.59 -7.02
C VAL A 87 2.41 1.83 -6.22
N ASP A 88 1.94 1.87 -4.98
CA ASP A 88 2.33 2.89 -4.00
C ASP A 88 2.55 2.24 -2.63
N GLY A 89 3.20 2.92 -1.70
CA GLY A 89 3.39 2.39 -0.36
C GLY A 89 3.80 3.40 0.69
N TRP A 90 3.61 2.98 1.94
CA TRP A 90 3.91 3.78 3.12
C TRP A 90 4.50 2.91 4.23
N LEU A 91 5.29 3.53 5.11
CA LEU A 91 5.77 2.87 6.31
C LEU A 91 4.77 3.06 7.46
N CYS A 92 4.04 2.00 7.79
CA CYS A 92 3.20 1.94 8.98
C CYS A 92 4.05 1.92 10.23
N ARG A 93 4.25 3.09 10.86
CA ARG A 93 5.00 3.20 12.11
C ARG A 93 4.33 2.38 13.19
N ILE A 94 5.12 1.53 13.83
CA ILE A 94 4.68 0.71 14.94
C ILE A 94 5.53 1.01 16.18
N LYS A 95 5.02 0.62 17.34
CA LYS A 95 5.89 0.42 18.50
C LYS A 95 6.83 -0.75 18.19
N SER A 96 8.12 -0.62 18.52
CA SER A 96 9.07 -1.73 18.38
C SER A 96 8.47 -3.01 18.98
N PRO A 97 8.40 -4.10 18.21
CA PRO A 97 7.90 -5.37 18.73
C PRO A 97 8.84 -5.87 19.82
N SER A 98 8.29 -6.60 20.79
CA SER A 98 9.11 -7.33 21.76
C SER A 98 9.77 -8.53 21.08
N ALA A 99 10.80 -9.11 21.72
CA ALA A 99 11.40 -10.36 21.24
C ALA A 99 10.37 -11.50 21.16
N ARG A 100 9.35 -11.48 22.02
CA ARG A 100 8.24 -12.44 21.98
C ARG A 100 7.35 -12.22 20.75
N ASP A 101 7.02 -10.97 20.43
CA ASP A 101 6.16 -10.64 19.29
C ASP A 101 6.86 -10.89 17.96
N ALA A 102 8.17 -10.63 17.91
CA ALA A 102 8.97 -10.81 16.69
C ALA A 102 9.37 -12.28 16.43
N GLY A 103 9.35 -13.15 17.44
CA GLY A 103 9.76 -14.55 17.32
C GLY A 103 11.14 -14.70 16.69
N ASP A 104 11.31 -15.73 15.86
CA ASP A 104 12.57 -16.04 15.19
C ASP A 104 12.95 -15.02 14.09
N VAL A 105 12.00 -14.20 13.66
CA VAL A 105 12.21 -13.14 12.66
C VAL A 105 13.09 -12.02 13.23
N GLY A 106 13.03 -11.80 14.55
CA GLY A 106 13.83 -10.81 15.26
C GLY A 106 13.31 -9.38 15.13
N THR A 107 13.52 -8.57 16.16
CA THR A 107 13.00 -7.19 16.22
C THR A 107 13.63 -6.26 15.17
N GLY A 108 14.86 -6.56 14.75
CA GLY A 108 15.58 -5.77 13.74
C GLY A 108 14.92 -5.77 12.36
N LYS A 109 14.13 -6.79 12.03
CA LYS A 109 13.39 -6.87 10.75
C LYS A 109 12.27 -5.85 10.63
N TYR A 110 11.85 -5.27 11.75
CA TYR A 110 10.83 -4.24 11.78
C TYR A 110 11.43 -2.84 11.82
N PHE A 111 12.76 -2.68 11.78
CA PHE A 111 13.39 -1.37 11.79
C PHE A 111 13.69 -0.89 10.37
N SER A 112 13.12 0.25 9.98
CA SER A 112 13.49 0.90 8.74
C SER A 112 14.73 1.76 8.93
N GLY A 113 15.81 1.44 8.21
CA GLY A 113 17.00 2.29 8.18
C GLY A 113 16.75 3.64 7.50
N HIS A 114 15.90 3.68 6.48
CA HIS A 114 15.57 4.91 5.76
C HIS A 114 14.78 5.89 6.62
N TYR A 115 13.75 5.41 7.31
CA TYR A 115 12.89 6.25 8.16
C TYR A 115 13.36 6.33 9.61
N CYS A 116 14.46 5.65 9.96
CA CYS A 116 15.05 5.59 11.31
C CYS A 116 14.06 5.24 12.43
N CYS A 117 13.05 4.41 12.13
CA CYS A 117 12.02 4.03 13.09
C CYS A 117 11.48 2.61 12.82
N PRO A 118 10.89 1.95 13.84
CA PRO A 118 10.19 0.70 13.64
C PRO A 118 8.92 0.92 12.82
N GLY A 119 8.71 0.09 11.81
CA GLY A 119 7.55 0.16 10.95
C GLY A 119 7.34 -1.10 10.12
N ILE A 120 6.11 -1.27 9.65
CA ILE A 120 5.74 -2.29 8.66
C ILE A 120 5.63 -1.57 7.33
N ASN A 121 6.38 -2.03 6.32
CA ASN A 121 6.25 -1.48 4.98
C ASN A 121 4.96 -2.02 4.36
N VAL A 122 4.04 -1.12 4.02
CA VAL A 122 2.74 -1.45 3.46
C VAL A 122 2.67 -0.83 2.10
N GLN A 123 2.67 -1.66 1.06
CA GLN A 123 2.46 -1.22 -0.31
C GLN A 123 1.11 -1.74 -0.82
N GLY A 124 0.51 -1.02 -1.75
CA GLY A 124 -0.75 -1.34 -2.42
C GLY A 124 -0.56 -1.26 -3.92
N GLU A 125 -1.17 -2.18 -4.66
CA GLU A 125 -1.32 -2.07 -6.11
C GLU A 125 -2.77 -1.71 -6.42
N CYS A 126 -2.98 -0.84 -7.42
CA CYS A 126 -4.30 -0.55 -7.98
C CYS A 126 -4.32 -0.69 -9.51
N ASP A 127 -5.51 -1.00 -10.06
CA ASP A 127 -5.76 -0.94 -11.50
C ASP A 127 -6.02 0.49 -11.99
N ALA A 128 -6.25 0.68 -13.30
CA ALA A 128 -6.53 1.99 -13.91
C ALA A 128 -7.83 2.65 -13.40
N HIS A 129 -8.66 1.90 -12.66
CA HIS A 129 -9.88 2.39 -12.03
C HIS A 129 -9.72 2.62 -10.53
N CYS A 130 -8.48 2.63 -10.04
CA CYS A 130 -8.13 2.77 -8.63
C CYS A 130 -8.76 1.69 -7.74
N ARG A 131 -9.04 0.51 -8.29
CA ARG A 131 -9.48 -0.66 -7.50
C ARG A 131 -8.22 -1.38 -7.05
N PHE A 132 -8.14 -1.70 -5.76
CA PHE A 132 -6.97 -2.35 -5.16
C PHE A 132 -7.08 -3.87 -5.29
N PRO A 133 -6.33 -4.55 -6.19
CA PRO A 133 -6.35 -6.00 -6.32
C PRO A 133 -5.44 -6.66 -5.27
N GLY A 134 -4.47 -5.94 -4.69
CA GLY A 134 -3.50 -6.51 -3.75
C GLY A 134 -2.67 -5.47 -2.98
N SER A 135 -1.87 -5.97 -2.02
CA SER A 135 -0.98 -5.17 -1.16
C SER A 135 0.39 -5.85 -1.02
N THR A 136 1.49 -5.20 -1.43
CA THR A 136 2.85 -5.78 -1.37
C THR A 136 3.51 -5.47 -0.03
N ASN A 137 4.49 -6.30 0.33
CA ASN A 137 5.40 -6.08 1.46
C ASN A 137 6.83 -6.20 0.93
N ASP A 138 7.63 -5.14 1.07
CA ASP A 138 9.09 -5.22 1.00
C ASP A 138 9.61 -5.46 2.42
N ALA A 139 10.00 -6.70 2.70
CA ALA A 139 10.69 -7.10 3.94
C ALA A 139 12.18 -7.40 3.71
#